data_AF-A0AAN6RLD5-F1
#
_entry.id   AF-A0AAN6RLD5-F1
#
_cell.length_a   1.000
_cell.length_b   1.000
_cell.length_c   1.000
_cell.angle_alpha   90.00
_cell.angle_beta   90.00
_cell.angle_gamma   90.00
#
_symmetry.space_group_name_H-M   'P 1'
#
loop_
_entity.id
_entity.type
_entity.pdbx_description
1 polymer ?
#
loop_
_entity_poly.entity_id
_entity_poly.type
_entity_poly.pdbx_seq_one_letter_code
_entity_poly.pdbx_strand_id
1 'polypeptide(L)'
;MADLYSEPRRTQARSQFKEGTVYYRTKHRDPETGRITTIWTMQERRRILDTGKKFNPEHSLRHDDQQRQDRIARSIPDQGLRRITDVALPRGKPLEPRGIMNPGVYCYQNSVYQTLMHTPMFLKWIDTHVRVDKCRAKKGVRPPCVRCNIRGLAVNYWSPDEERSDPLSRSNPYIKNIRQAAWSRFDKSAHEDASEFYNWIVEVLDDEEDERWHEEWIALYSMSFREYYECRRCGAQRPGSIDSPEFSLEIGVRGVDTVDEAIKRHLGPDKVSVYCDSRQCRKVRGGTAHDRHKQITAGPRILRVTLKITEYQSEGYKIKKRFELAENLDLTDFQVVHGVPLRYKLASVISHQGKTLGSGHYVASVRSFYASRHQFYNINDGEMQGLHRSEFLSNPQIPRYFEEGPGFQVYTLTYLMDERPLDNIRKSSKNAAPEIPNIRARYARLDRS
;
A
#
# COMPACT_ATOMS: atom_id res chain seq x y z
N MET A 1 50.11 -3.99 46.78
CA MET A 1 49.86 -5.45 46.84
C MET A 1 48.56 -5.60 47.60
N ALA A 2 47.43 -5.73 46.92
CA ALA A 2 46.83 -6.98 46.43
C ALA A 2 45.64 -7.38 47.34
N ASP A 3 44.43 -7.14 46.83
CA ASP A 3 43.30 -8.07 46.73
C ASP A 3 42.87 -8.91 47.96
N LEU A 4 41.59 -8.77 48.38
CA LEU A 4 40.52 -9.73 48.03
C LEU A 4 39.17 -9.41 48.69
N TYR A 5 38.13 -9.61 47.87
CA TYR A 5 36.69 -9.54 48.09
C TYR A 5 36.13 -10.31 49.29
N SER A 6 35.05 -9.80 49.89
CA SER A 6 33.92 -10.65 50.31
C SER A 6 32.58 -9.90 50.25
N GLU A 7 31.61 -10.48 49.55
CA GLU A 7 30.20 -10.04 49.47
C GLU A 7 29.47 -10.28 50.81
N PRO A 8 28.35 -9.56 51.03
CA PRO A 8 27.23 -10.20 51.71
C PRO A 8 25.89 -10.10 50.95
N ARG A 9 25.32 -11.30 50.78
CA ARG A 9 23.90 -11.69 51.02
C ARG A 9 22.84 -11.27 49.99
N ARG A 10 22.48 -12.29 49.20
CA ARG A 10 21.14 -12.53 48.62
C ARG A 10 20.02 -12.19 49.59
N THR A 11 19.25 -11.15 49.31
CA THR A 11 17.87 -11.00 49.78
C THR A 11 16.91 -11.41 48.66
N GLN A 12 15.98 -12.28 49.03
CA GLN A 12 14.91 -12.83 48.21
C GLN A 12 13.98 -11.72 47.72
N ALA A 13 13.86 -11.53 46.41
CA ALA A 13 12.66 -10.98 45.80
C ALA A 13 11.88 -12.15 45.20
N ARG A 14 11.04 -12.80 46.03
CA ARG A 14 9.98 -13.70 45.55
C ARG A 14 8.98 -12.84 44.77
N SER A 15 9.03 -12.95 43.45
CA SER A 15 8.09 -12.34 42.52
C SER A 15 6.67 -12.87 42.76
N GLN A 16 5.76 -11.97 43.16
CA GLN A 16 4.32 -12.19 43.10
C GLN A 16 3.90 -12.22 41.62
N PHE A 17 3.86 -13.41 41.01
CA PHE A 17 3.21 -13.60 39.73
C PHE A 17 1.71 -13.81 39.97
N LYS A 18 0.85 -13.02 39.32
CA LYS A 18 -0.61 -13.22 39.38
C LYS A 18 -1.00 -14.39 38.47
N GLU A 19 -1.85 -15.29 38.96
CA GLU A 19 -2.44 -16.36 38.15
C GLU A 19 -3.22 -15.79 36.96
N GLY A 20 -3.00 -16.33 35.75
CA GLY A 20 -3.69 -15.91 34.52
C GLY A 20 -2.97 -14.85 33.68
N THR A 21 -1.79 -14.39 34.10
CA THR A 21 -0.99 -13.38 33.40
C THR A 21 0.17 -14.01 32.63
N VAL A 22 0.33 -13.66 31.35
CA VAL A 22 1.49 -14.11 30.54
C VAL A 22 2.53 -13.00 30.54
N TYR A 23 3.78 -13.38 30.86
CA TYR A 23 4.92 -12.47 30.89
C TYR A 23 5.85 -12.77 29.72
N TYR A 24 6.16 -11.76 28.91
CA TYR A 24 7.12 -11.88 27.81
C TYR A 24 8.46 -11.28 28.23
N ARG A 25 9.54 -11.96 27.84
CA ARG A 25 10.90 -11.56 28.15
C ARG A 25 11.61 -11.06 26.89
N THR A 26 11.88 -9.77 26.83
CA THR A 26 12.63 -9.17 25.71
C THR A 26 14.00 -8.73 26.20
N LYS A 27 15.06 -9.10 25.47
CA LYS A 27 16.43 -8.64 25.73
C LYS A 27 16.73 -7.49 24.81
N HIS A 28 16.86 -6.29 25.36
CA HIS A 28 17.28 -5.10 24.63
C HIS A 28 18.79 -4.94 24.79
N ARG A 29 19.52 -4.69 23.70
CA ARG A 29 20.95 -4.35 23.74
C ARG A 29 21.09 -2.88 23.44
N ASP A 30 21.59 -2.12 24.41
CA ASP A 30 21.94 -0.73 24.24
C ASP A 30 23.02 -0.58 23.15
N PRO A 31 22.80 0.22 22.10
CA PRO A 31 23.75 0.37 20.98
C PRO A 31 25.04 1.08 21.38
N GLU A 32 25.01 1.97 22.37
CA GLU A 32 26.16 2.79 22.78
C GLU A 32 26.97 2.11 23.88
N THR A 33 26.29 1.46 24.83
CA THR A 33 26.95 0.84 25.99
C THR A 33 27.12 -0.67 25.86
N GLY A 34 26.50 -1.29 24.85
CA GLY A 34 26.52 -2.74 24.63
C GLY A 34 25.77 -3.55 25.69
N ARG A 35 25.18 -2.87 26.69
CA ARG A 35 24.55 -3.46 27.88
C ARG A 35 23.23 -4.12 27.50
N ILE A 36 23.02 -5.35 27.97
CA ILE A 36 21.79 -6.10 27.71
C ILE A 36 20.84 -5.92 28.88
N THR A 37 19.73 -5.23 28.64
CA THR A 37 18.66 -5.00 29.62
C THR A 37 17.52 -5.97 29.34
N THR A 38 17.06 -6.68 30.35
CA THR A 38 15.92 -7.61 30.22
C THR A 38 14.66 -6.91 30.70
N ILE A 39 13.70 -6.73 29.79
CA ILE A 39 12.41 -6.10 30.08
C ILE A 39 11.35 -7.21 30.14
N TRP A 40 10.55 -7.20 31.20
CA TRP A 40 9.40 -8.08 31.38
C TRP A 40 8.12 -7.28 31.14
N THR A 41 7.36 -7.63 30.11
CA THR A 41 6.05 -7.02 29.83
C THR A 41 4.92 -7.93 30.27
N MET A 42 3.95 -7.35 30.97
CA MET A 42 2.81 -8.04 31.58
C MET A 42 1.56 -7.86 30.70
N GLN A 43 0.82 -8.95 30.41
CA GLN A 43 -0.46 -8.86 29.69
C GLN A 43 -1.55 -9.71 30.38
N GLU A 44 -2.72 -9.10 30.64
CA GLU A 44 -3.90 -9.78 31.16
C GLU A 44 -4.57 -10.64 30.07
N ARG A 45 -4.82 -11.92 30.35
CA ARG A 45 -5.65 -12.79 29.51
C ARG A 45 -7.12 -12.35 29.55
N ARG A 46 -7.51 -11.36 28.75
CA ARG A 46 -8.92 -11.23 28.33
C ARG A 46 -9.14 -12.06 27.07
N ARG A 47 -9.87 -13.17 27.25
CA ARG A 47 -10.50 -14.08 26.26
C ARG A 47 -10.27 -13.69 24.78
N ILE A 48 -9.22 -14.24 24.18
CA ILE A 48 -9.11 -14.43 22.73
C ILE A 48 -8.99 -15.95 22.52
N LEU A 49 -10.12 -16.64 22.65
CA LEU A 49 -10.28 -18.02 22.20
C LEU A 49 -11.50 -18.00 21.28
N ASP A 50 -11.29 -17.72 19.99
CA ASP A 50 -12.15 -18.33 18.95
C ASP A 50 -11.68 -18.16 17.48
N THR A 51 -10.66 -17.34 17.16
CA THR A 51 -10.39 -17.06 15.73
C THR A 51 -9.34 -17.93 15.05
N GLY A 52 -8.66 -18.85 15.76
CA GLY A 52 -7.63 -19.71 15.18
C GLY A 52 -6.42 -18.99 14.55
N LYS A 53 -6.39 -17.65 14.54
CA LYS A 53 -5.31 -16.83 14.00
C LYS A 53 -4.27 -16.63 15.11
N LYS A 54 -3.05 -17.15 14.92
CA LYS A 54 -1.91 -16.96 15.85
C LYS A 54 -1.68 -15.46 16.09
N PHE A 55 -1.74 -15.02 17.34
CA PHE A 55 -1.41 -13.65 17.75
C PHE A 55 0.07 -13.36 17.46
N ASN A 56 0.36 -12.29 16.72
CA ASN A 56 1.73 -11.80 16.55
C ASN A 56 2.03 -10.78 17.68
N PRO A 57 2.92 -11.11 18.65
CA PRO A 57 3.20 -10.28 19.82
C PRO A 57 3.80 -8.90 19.48
N GLU A 58 4.34 -8.72 18.28
CA GLU A 58 4.82 -7.41 17.80
C GLU A 58 3.68 -6.39 17.63
N HIS A 59 2.42 -6.83 17.46
CA HIS A 59 1.31 -5.91 17.22
C HIS A 59 0.94 -5.10 18.46
N SER A 60 1.08 -5.66 19.67
CA SER A 60 0.85 -4.92 20.92
C SER A 60 1.92 -3.88 21.22
N LEU A 61 3.01 -3.84 20.44
CA LEU A 61 4.06 -2.85 20.55
C LEU A 61 3.84 -1.66 19.59
N ARG A 62 2.86 -1.74 18.68
CA ARG A 62 2.56 -0.65 17.73
C ARG A 62 1.92 0.54 18.43
N HIS A 63 1.98 1.72 17.82
CA HIS A 63 1.23 2.89 18.26
C HIS A 63 -0.28 2.59 18.35
N ASP A 64 -1.01 3.25 19.25
CA ASP A 64 -2.43 2.96 19.53
C ASP A 64 -3.31 3.11 18.27
N ASP A 65 -3.06 4.13 17.45
CA ASP A 65 -3.75 4.32 16.16
C ASP A 65 -3.54 3.13 15.22
N GLN A 66 -2.31 2.62 15.12
CA GLN A 66 -2.01 1.45 14.31
C GLN A 66 -2.67 0.19 14.88
N GLN A 67 -2.69 0.02 16.21
CA GLN A 67 -3.39 -1.09 16.84
C GLN A 67 -4.90 -1.05 16.55
N ARG A 68 -5.49 0.15 16.54
CA ARG A 68 -6.91 0.35 16.18
C ARG A 68 -7.16 -0.03 14.73
N GLN A 69 -6.41 0.53 13.78
CA GLN A 69 -6.55 0.18 12.35
C GLN A 69 -6.31 -1.31 12.11
N ASP A 70 -5.30 -1.93 12.75
CA ASP A 70 -5.02 -3.35 12.63
C ASP A 70 -6.22 -4.21 13.07
N ARG A 71 -6.85 -3.84 14.19
CA ARG A 71 -8.01 -4.54 14.76
C ARG A 71 -9.22 -4.46 13.84
N ILE A 72 -9.52 -3.27 13.33
CA ILE A 72 -10.63 -3.03 12.40
C ILE A 72 -10.39 -3.80 11.09
N ALA A 73 -9.22 -3.67 10.47
CA ALA A 73 -8.91 -4.39 9.25
C ALA A 73 -9.01 -5.92 9.38
N ARG A 74 -8.73 -6.46 10.57
CA ARG A 74 -8.85 -7.90 10.86
C ARG A 74 -10.28 -8.35 11.16
N SER A 75 -11.17 -7.44 11.56
CA SER A 75 -12.59 -7.76 11.76
C SER A 75 -13.35 -7.86 10.44
N ILE A 76 -12.82 -7.28 9.36
CA ILE A 76 -13.38 -7.42 8.00
C ILE A 76 -13.47 -8.91 7.62
N PRO A 77 -14.69 -9.44 7.37
CA PRO A 77 -14.88 -10.85 7.06
C PRO A 77 -14.15 -11.31 5.79
N ASP A 78 -13.47 -12.45 5.88
CA ASP A 78 -12.81 -13.10 4.73
C ASP A 78 -13.81 -13.78 3.75
N GLN A 79 -15.11 -13.84 4.11
CA GLN A 79 -16.15 -14.55 3.37
C GLN A 79 -16.35 -14.02 1.94
N GLY A 80 -16.10 -12.74 1.70
CA GLY A 80 -16.27 -12.15 0.38
C GLY A 80 -15.21 -12.60 -0.62
N LEU A 81 -13.96 -12.61 -0.20
CA LEU A 81 -12.87 -13.16 -1.00
C LEU A 81 -13.10 -14.63 -1.28
N ARG A 82 -13.53 -15.40 -0.28
CA ARG A 82 -13.90 -16.82 -0.46
C ARG A 82 -15.04 -16.99 -1.44
N ARG A 83 -16.12 -16.22 -1.34
CA ARG A 83 -17.21 -16.28 -2.33
C ARG A 83 -16.71 -15.98 -3.74
N ILE A 84 -15.84 -15.00 -3.91
CA ILE A 84 -15.23 -14.66 -5.19
C ILE A 84 -14.35 -15.82 -5.70
N THR A 85 -13.46 -16.37 -4.85
CA THR A 85 -12.51 -17.41 -5.25
C THR A 85 -13.12 -18.80 -5.35
N ASP A 86 -14.04 -19.18 -4.48
CA ASP A 86 -14.68 -20.49 -4.43
C ASP A 86 -15.69 -20.64 -5.58
N VAL A 87 -16.40 -19.56 -5.93
CA VAL A 87 -17.21 -19.52 -7.15
C VAL A 87 -16.32 -19.60 -8.40
N ALA A 88 -15.10 -19.05 -8.36
CA ALA A 88 -14.20 -19.01 -9.50
C ALA A 88 -13.30 -20.24 -9.69
N LEU A 89 -13.01 -20.99 -8.62
CA LEU A 89 -12.12 -22.16 -8.60
C LEU A 89 -12.82 -23.55 -8.56
N PRO A 90 -14.12 -23.75 -8.88
CA PRO A 90 -14.80 -25.02 -8.61
C PRO A 90 -14.26 -26.22 -9.42
N ARG A 91 -13.28 -26.04 -10.31
CA ARG A 91 -12.70 -27.09 -11.15
C ARG A 91 -11.17 -27.16 -11.16
N GLY A 92 -10.48 -26.57 -10.17
CA GLY A 92 -9.01 -26.60 -10.10
C GLY A 92 -8.28 -25.87 -11.25
N LYS A 93 -9.01 -25.05 -12.02
CA LYS A 93 -8.41 -24.20 -13.05
C LYS A 93 -7.73 -22.99 -12.40
N PRO A 94 -6.63 -22.47 -12.98
CA PRO A 94 -6.04 -21.22 -12.55
C PRO A 94 -7.05 -20.07 -12.66
N LEU A 95 -7.13 -19.23 -11.63
CA LEU A 95 -7.92 -18.01 -11.64
C LEU A 95 -7.14 -16.91 -12.35
N GLU A 96 -7.39 -16.79 -13.65
CA GLU A 96 -6.73 -15.80 -14.50
C GLU A 96 -7.40 -14.42 -14.35
N PRO A 97 -6.62 -13.32 -14.46
CA PRO A 97 -7.18 -11.98 -14.64
C PRO A 97 -8.13 -11.92 -15.85
N ARG A 98 -8.89 -10.84 -15.95
CA ARG A 98 -9.77 -10.58 -17.10
C ARG A 98 -9.55 -9.20 -17.70
N GLY A 99 -9.57 -9.10 -19.03
CA GLY A 99 -9.54 -7.82 -19.72
C GLY A 99 -10.87 -7.07 -19.58
N ILE A 100 -10.85 -5.76 -19.82
CA ILE A 100 -12.03 -4.89 -19.91
C ILE A 100 -12.00 -4.17 -21.26
N MET A 101 -13.00 -4.41 -22.11
CA MET A 101 -13.08 -3.73 -23.39
C MET A 101 -13.22 -2.22 -23.22
N ASN A 102 -12.31 -1.46 -23.83
CA ASN A 102 -12.38 -0.01 -23.84
C ASN A 102 -13.26 0.48 -25.02
N PRO A 103 -14.36 1.21 -24.74
CA PRO A 103 -15.21 1.77 -25.79
C PRO A 103 -14.69 3.10 -26.37
N GLY A 104 -13.55 3.62 -25.91
CA GLY A 104 -12.97 4.87 -26.40
C GLY A 104 -11.80 5.33 -25.52
N VAL A 105 -12.02 6.37 -24.74
CA VAL A 105 -10.99 7.07 -23.94
C VAL A 105 -10.92 6.63 -22.47
N TYR A 106 -11.41 5.43 -22.15
CA TYR A 106 -11.64 4.99 -20.76
C TYR A 106 -10.54 4.11 -20.16
N CYS A 107 -9.36 4.04 -20.78
CA CYS A 107 -8.24 3.25 -20.28
C CYS A 107 -7.79 3.68 -18.87
N TYR A 108 -7.94 4.97 -18.52
CA TYR A 108 -7.70 5.48 -17.17
C TYR A 108 -8.62 4.80 -16.13
N GLN A 109 -9.90 4.60 -16.45
CA GLN A 109 -10.83 3.88 -15.56
C GLN A 109 -10.52 2.39 -15.51
N ASN A 110 -10.27 1.78 -16.68
CA ASN A 110 -9.96 0.35 -16.78
C ASN A 110 -8.76 0.00 -15.91
N SER A 111 -7.66 0.75 -16.00
CA SER A 111 -6.45 0.50 -15.20
C SER A 111 -6.68 0.58 -13.69
N VAL A 112 -7.56 1.49 -13.23
CA VAL A 112 -7.98 1.57 -11.82
C VAL A 112 -8.85 0.38 -11.42
N TYR A 113 -9.85 0.01 -12.23
CA TYR A 113 -10.66 -1.18 -11.95
C TYR A 113 -9.79 -2.43 -11.84
N GLN A 114 -8.86 -2.64 -12.77
CA GLN A 114 -7.94 -3.77 -12.74
C GLN A 114 -7.08 -3.79 -11.47
N THR A 115 -6.56 -2.64 -11.04
CA THR A 115 -5.83 -2.53 -9.76
C THR A 115 -6.68 -2.93 -8.57
N LEU A 116 -7.93 -2.45 -8.50
CA LEU A 116 -8.86 -2.78 -7.43
C LEU A 116 -9.23 -4.27 -7.41
N MET A 117 -9.52 -4.85 -8.58
CA MET A 117 -9.87 -6.27 -8.69
C MET A 117 -8.74 -7.21 -8.24
N HIS A 118 -7.49 -6.73 -8.28
CA HIS A 118 -6.32 -7.48 -7.82
C HIS A 118 -5.84 -7.10 -6.42
N THR A 119 -6.70 -6.43 -5.64
CA THR A 119 -6.41 -6.04 -4.25
C THR A 119 -7.27 -6.87 -3.28
N PRO A 120 -6.73 -7.94 -2.65
CA PRO A 120 -7.54 -8.88 -1.88
C PRO A 120 -8.28 -8.27 -0.69
N MET A 121 -7.65 -7.35 0.05
CA MET A 121 -8.30 -6.68 1.19
C MET A 121 -9.46 -5.79 0.74
N PHE A 122 -9.33 -5.13 -0.42
CA PHE A 122 -10.41 -4.37 -1.03
C PHE A 122 -11.57 -5.30 -1.41
N LEU A 123 -11.30 -6.45 -2.04
CA LEU A 123 -12.35 -7.41 -2.42
C LEU A 123 -13.10 -7.97 -1.21
N LYS A 124 -12.40 -8.25 -0.10
CA LYS A 124 -13.04 -8.67 1.16
C LYS A 124 -14.01 -7.61 1.66
N TRP A 125 -13.54 -6.36 1.69
CA TRP A 125 -14.29 -5.22 2.21
C TRP A 125 -15.49 -4.86 1.33
N ILE A 126 -15.30 -4.70 0.01
CA ILE A 126 -16.39 -4.30 -0.88
C ILE A 126 -17.53 -5.33 -0.92
N ASP A 127 -17.26 -6.61 -0.66
CA ASP A 127 -18.29 -7.64 -0.56
C ASP A 127 -19.12 -7.54 0.74
N THR A 128 -18.60 -6.95 1.82
CA THR A 128 -19.36 -6.72 3.06
C THR A 128 -20.46 -5.69 2.88
N HIS A 129 -20.46 -4.96 1.76
CA HIS A 129 -21.53 -4.07 1.37
C HIS A 129 -22.78 -4.87 0.98
N VAL A 130 -23.51 -5.35 1.98
CA VAL A 130 -24.79 -6.04 1.85
C VAL A 130 -25.93 -5.13 2.30
N ARG A 131 -26.56 -4.47 1.32
CA ARG A 131 -27.87 -3.78 1.38
C ARG A 131 -28.16 -2.94 2.64
N VAL A 132 -28.36 -1.65 2.40
CA VAL A 132 -29.30 -0.87 3.20
C VAL A 132 -30.31 -0.27 2.21
N ASP A 133 -31.59 -0.31 2.54
CA ASP A 133 -32.66 0.57 2.03
C ASP A 133 -32.22 1.85 1.25
N LYS A 134 -31.12 2.50 1.64
CA LYS A 134 -30.45 3.65 1.00
C LYS A 134 -29.91 3.40 -0.43
N CYS A 135 -29.50 2.19 -0.79
CA CYS A 135 -28.91 1.85 -2.09
C CYS A 135 -29.94 1.54 -3.18
N ARG A 136 -31.23 1.38 -2.83
CA ARG A 136 -32.31 1.30 -3.81
C ARG A 136 -32.48 2.67 -4.43
N ALA A 137 -32.01 2.83 -5.67
CA ALA A 137 -32.41 3.98 -6.47
C ALA A 137 -33.94 4.01 -6.56
N LYS A 138 -34.59 5.02 -6.00
CA LYS A 138 -35.94 5.40 -6.49
C LYS A 138 -35.73 5.77 -7.96
N LYS A 139 -36.43 5.11 -8.89
CA LYS A 139 -36.36 5.43 -10.34
C LYS A 139 -36.44 6.95 -10.51
N GLY A 140 -35.42 7.54 -11.11
CA GLY A 140 -35.35 8.98 -11.42
C GLY A 140 -34.87 9.92 -10.31
N VAL A 141 -34.45 9.44 -9.13
CA VAL A 141 -34.12 10.32 -7.97
C VAL A 141 -32.70 10.16 -7.43
N ARG A 142 -32.05 9.00 -7.59
CA ARG A 142 -30.66 8.78 -7.13
C ARG A 142 -29.81 8.07 -8.19
N PRO A 143 -28.53 8.46 -8.36
CA PRO A 143 -27.60 7.69 -9.19
C PRO A 143 -27.44 6.26 -8.65
N PRO A 144 -27.09 5.29 -9.51
CA PRO A 144 -26.85 3.93 -9.07
C PRO A 144 -25.71 3.89 -8.05
N CYS A 145 -25.91 3.20 -6.92
CA CYS A 145 -24.91 3.11 -5.84
C CYS A 145 -23.57 2.58 -6.36
N VAL A 146 -22.51 3.37 -6.25
CA VAL A 146 -21.18 3.02 -6.77
C VAL A 146 -20.62 1.77 -6.08
N ARG A 147 -20.74 1.67 -4.76
CA ARG A 147 -20.31 0.49 -3.97
C ARG A 147 -20.99 -0.81 -4.45
N CYS A 148 -22.31 -0.77 -4.67
CA CYS A 148 -23.06 -1.91 -5.22
C CYS A 148 -22.54 -2.32 -6.61
N ASN A 149 -22.23 -1.35 -7.47
CA ASN A 149 -21.72 -1.64 -8.81
C ASN A 149 -20.28 -2.15 -8.78
N ILE A 150 -19.41 -1.64 -7.91
CA ILE A 150 -18.04 -2.16 -7.79
C ILE A 150 -18.06 -3.57 -7.20
N ARG A 151 -18.92 -3.84 -6.20
CA ARG A 151 -19.15 -5.19 -5.68
C ARG A 151 -19.63 -6.14 -6.79
N GLY A 152 -20.62 -5.72 -7.58
CA GLY A 152 -21.12 -6.50 -8.71
C GLY A 152 -20.06 -6.73 -9.80
N LEU A 153 -19.24 -5.71 -10.08
CA LEU A 153 -18.09 -5.82 -10.97
C LEU A 153 -17.07 -6.83 -10.44
N ALA A 154 -16.75 -6.82 -9.14
CA ALA A 154 -15.83 -7.77 -8.54
C ALA A 154 -16.29 -9.22 -8.70
N VAL A 155 -17.57 -9.48 -8.42
CA VAL A 155 -18.16 -10.82 -8.64
C VAL A 155 -18.08 -11.19 -10.12
N ASN A 156 -18.53 -10.30 -11.02
CA ASN A 156 -18.57 -10.57 -12.46
C ASN A 156 -17.17 -10.74 -13.07
N TYR A 157 -16.18 -9.96 -12.63
CA TYR A 157 -14.78 -10.01 -13.08
C TYR A 157 -14.11 -11.33 -12.76
N TRP A 158 -14.47 -11.94 -11.63
CA TRP A 158 -13.91 -13.20 -11.18
C TRP A 158 -14.82 -14.42 -11.42
N SER A 159 -16.03 -14.25 -11.98
CA SER A 159 -16.90 -15.38 -12.37
C SER A 159 -16.20 -16.40 -13.30
N PRO A 160 -16.60 -17.69 -13.27
CA PRO A 160 -16.06 -18.74 -14.16
C PRO A 160 -16.24 -18.48 -15.66
N ASP A 161 -15.37 -19.10 -16.47
CA ASP A 161 -15.30 -19.01 -17.96
C ASP A 161 -16.62 -19.22 -18.70
N GLU A 162 -17.45 -20.18 -18.27
CA GLU A 162 -18.67 -20.57 -19.00
C GLU A 162 -19.80 -19.53 -18.87
N GLU A 163 -19.71 -18.61 -17.90
CA GLU A 163 -20.73 -17.60 -17.62
C GLU A 163 -20.27 -16.18 -18.00
N ARG A 164 -19.10 -16.03 -18.64
CA ARG A 164 -18.46 -14.73 -18.88
C ARG A 164 -18.17 -14.41 -20.34
N SER A 165 -18.33 -13.14 -20.70
CA SER A 165 -17.57 -12.55 -21.80
C SER A 165 -16.12 -12.31 -21.34
N ASP A 166 -15.15 -12.75 -22.13
CA ASP A 166 -13.73 -12.44 -21.93
C ASP A 166 -13.15 -11.85 -23.23
N PRO A 167 -12.73 -10.58 -23.23
CA PRO A 167 -12.77 -9.59 -22.12
C PRO A 167 -14.19 -9.17 -21.70
N LEU A 168 -14.32 -8.48 -20.55
CA LEU A 168 -15.58 -7.87 -20.12
C LEU A 168 -16.11 -6.92 -21.22
N SER A 169 -17.35 -7.16 -21.64
CA SER A 169 -18.00 -6.40 -22.72
C SER A 169 -18.04 -4.90 -22.45
N ARG A 170 -17.95 -4.10 -23.52
CA ARG A 170 -18.23 -2.64 -23.52
C ARG A 170 -19.60 -2.30 -22.92
N SER A 171 -20.52 -3.27 -22.95
CA SER A 171 -21.87 -3.14 -22.42
C SER A 171 -22.05 -3.61 -20.98
N ASN A 172 -20.98 -3.94 -20.26
CA ASN A 172 -21.05 -4.37 -18.86
C ASN A 172 -21.82 -3.34 -18.00
N PRO A 173 -22.93 -3.74 -17.35
CA PRO A 173 -23.82 -2.81 -16.66
C PRO A 173 -23.15 -2.15 -15.45
N TYR A 174 -22.29 -2.87 -14.73
CA TYR A 174 -21.61 -2.33 -13.55
C TYR A 174 -20.63 -1.22 -13.94
N ILE A 175 -19.82 -1.45 -14.98
CA ILE A 175 -18.88 -0.45 -15.51
C ILE A 175 -19.64 0.77 -16.05
N LYS A 176 -20.73 0.56 -16.79
CA LYS A 176 -21.58 1.65 -17.29
C LYS A 176 -22.13 2.52 -16.16
N ASN A 177 -22.63 1.91 -15.09
CA ASN A 177 -23.21 2.62 -13.96
C ASN A 177 -22.15 3.41 -13.18
N ILE A 178 -20.96 2.84 -12.94
CA ILE A 178 -19.86 3.55 -12.28
C ILE A 178 -19.40 4.74 -13.14
N ARG A 179 -19.25 4.52 -14.45
CA ARG A 179 -18.90 5.58 -15.40
C ARG A 179 -19.95 6.70 -15.42
N GLN A 180 -21.23 6.37 -15.40
CA GLN A 180 -22.31 7.36 -15.32
C GLN A 180 -22.23 8.19 -14.03
N ALA A 181 -21.92 7.56 -12.89
CA ALA A 181 -21.71 8.27 -11.64
C ALA A 181 -20.48 9.19 -11.68
N ALA A 182 -19.44 8.82 -12.45
CA ALA A 182 -18.23 9.62 -12.62
C ALA A 182 -18.43 10.88 -13.48
N TRP A 183 -19.50 10.96 -14.29
CA TRP A 183 -19.73 12.10 -15.19
C TRP A 183 -19.97 13.44 -14.49
N SER A 184 -20.17 13.47 -13.17
CA SER A 184 -20.21 14.71 -12.41
C SER A 184 -18.82 15.35 -12.24
N ARG A 185 -17.74 14.60 -12.50
CA ARG A 185 -16.35 15.03 -12.24
C ARG A 185 -15.39 14.80 -13.40
N PHE A 186 -15.72 13.91 -14.33
CA PHE A 186 -14.88 13.55 -15.47
C PHE A 186 -15.63 13.74 -16.80
N ASP A 187 -14.95 14.25 -17.83
CA ASP A 187 -15.53 14.41 -19.15
C ASP A 187 -15.71 13.03 -19.81
N LYS A 188 -16.93 12.80 -20.32
CA LYS A 188 -17.31 11.56 -21.01
C LYS A 188 -16.56 11.33 -22.33
N SER A 189 -15.99 12.38 -22.90
CA SER A 189 -15.36 12.39 -24.22
C SER A 189 -13.86 12.68 -24.19
N ALA A 190 -13.26 12.92 -23.02
CA ALA A 190 -11.85 13.25 -22.89
C ALA A 190 -11.01 12.11 -22.29
N HIS A 191 -9.72 12.13 -22.60
CA HIS A 191 -8.74 11.42 -21.78
C HIS A 191 -8.65 12.15 -20.43
N GLU A 192 -8.57 11.38 -19.35
CA GLU A 192 -8.52 11.92 -17.97
C GLU A 192 -7.38 11.25 -17.18
N ASP A 193 -7.09 11.82 -16.02
CA ASP A 193 -6.04 11.33 -15.14
C ASP A 193 -6.47 10.10 -14.33
N ALA A 194 -5.72 9.00 -14.44
CA ALA A 194 -6.03 7.76 -13.74
C ALA A 194 -5.90 7.88 -12.21
N SER A 195 -4.99 8.71 -11.71
CA SER A 195 -4.82 8.96 -10.27
C SER A 195 -5.96 9.78 -9.71
N GLU A 196 -6.47 10.78 -10.44
CA GLU A 196 -7.65 11.54 -10.05
C GLU A 196 -8.90 10.65 -10.02
N PHE A 197 -9.06 9.78 -11.01
CA PHE A 197 -10.14 8.78 -11.00
C PHE A 197 -10.01 7.80 -9.83
N TYR A 198 -8.79 7.35 -9.50
CA TYR A 198 -8.57 6.48 -8.34
C TYR A 198 -8.87 7.21 -7.02
N ASN A 199 -8.47 8.47 -6.88
CA ASN A 199 -8.84 9.30 -5.73
C ASN A 199 -10.36 9.39 -5.60
N TRP A 200 -11.06 9.74 -6.68
CA TRP A 200 -12.53 9.82 -6.69
C TRP A 200 -13.19 8.49 -6.32
N ILE A 201 -12.70 7.35 -6.83
CA ILE A 201 -13.22 6.04 -6.45
C ILE A 201 -13.04 5.80 -4.95
N VAL A 202 -11.87 6.09 -4.38
CA VAL A 202 -11.64 5.87 -2.95
C VAL A 202 -12.49 6.81 -2.10
N GLU A 203 -12.69 8.06 -2.51
CA GLU A 203 -13.56 9.03 -1.84
C GLU A 203 -15.03 8.61 -1.88
N VAL A 204 -15.57 8.24 -3.05
CA VAL A 204 -16.99 7.84 -3.18
C VAL A 204 -17.29 6.51 -2.50
N LEU A 205 -16.25 5.71 -2.23
CA LEU A 205 -16.38 4.49 -1.45
C LEU A 205 -16.59 4.78 0.04
N ASP A 206 -16.14 5.91 0.60
CA ASP A 206 -16.34 6.24 2.01
C ASP A 206 -17.80 6.62 2.33
N ASP A 207 -18.25 6.32 3.54
CA ASP A 207 -19.60 6.62 4.05
C ASP A 207 -19.53 7.07 5.52
N GLU A 208 -19.33 8.38 5.73
CA GLU A 208 -19.23 8.95 7.09
C GLU A 208 -20.52 8.75 7.94
N GLU A 209 -21.67 8.46 7.31
CA GLU A 209 -22.90 8.14 8.04
C GLU A 209 -22.92 6.71 8.60
N ASP A 210 -22.11 5.81 8.06
CA ASP A 210 -21.95 4.43 8.53
C ASP A 210 -20.59 4.31 9.24
N GLU A 211 -20.61 4.53 10.56
CA GLU A 211 -19.40 4.54 11.41
C GLU A 211 -18.52 3.30 11.20
N ARG A 212 -19.13 2.11 11.09
CA ARG A 212 -18.38 0.87 10.86
C ARG A 212 -17.69 0.91 9.50
N TRP A 213 -18.42 1.27 8.44
CA TRP A 213 -17.89 1.33 7.08
C TRP A 213 -16.78 2.38 6.96
N HIS A 214 -16.98 3.56 7.56
CA HIS A 214 -16.00 4.63 7.61
C HIS A 214 -14.71 4.21 8.35
N GLU A 215 -14.85 3.55 9.51
CA GLU A 215 -13.70 3.02 10.24
C GLU A 215 -12.92 1.95 9.45
N GLU A 216 -13.64 1.05 8.76
CA GLU A 216 -13.03 0.07 7.85
C GLU A 216 -12.30 0.77 6.70
N TRP A 217 -12.88 1.82 6.12
CA TRP A 217 -12.26 2.63 5.07
C TRP A 217 -10.99 3.33 5.55
N ILE A 218 -11.00 3.94 6.75
CA ILE A 218 -9.81 4.54 7.38
C ILE A 218 -8.72 3.48 7.52
N ALA A 219 -9.03 2.31 8.07
CA ALA A 219 -8.04 1.24 8.26
C ALA A 219 -7.46 0.72 6.93
N LEU A 220 -8.23 0.79 5.84
CA LEU A 220 -7.79 0.31 4.53
C LEU A 220 -6.98 1.34 3.76
N TYR A 221 -7.32 2.63 3.81
CA TYR A 221 -6.79 3.65 2.91
C TYR A 221 -6.10 4.83 3.60
N SER A 222 -6.35 5.07 4.89
CA SER A 222 -5.85 6.25 5.58
C SER A 222 -4.47 6.04 6.20
N MET A 223 -3.52 6.89 5.81
CA MET A 223 -2.25 7.06 6.49
C MET A 223 -2.34 8.23 7.46
N SER A 224 -2.01 7.98 8.72
CA SER A 224 -2.07 8.97 9.80
C SER A 224 -0.67 9.34 10.25
N PHE A 225 -0.46 10.64 10.47
CA PHE A 225 0.82 11.22 10.86
C PHE A 225 0.66 12.04 12.13
N ARG A 226 1.72 12.07 12.93
CA ARG A 226 2.00 13.14 13.89
C ARG A 226 3.00 14.10 13.24
N GLU A 227 2.69 15.38 13.24
CA GLU A 227 3.62 16.43 12.82
C GLU A 227 4.21 17.19 14.02
N TYR A 228 5.48 17.57 13.92
CA TYR A 228 6.10 18.51 14.85
C TYR A 228 7.19 19.35 14.16
N TYR A 229 7.47 20.52 14.74
CA TYR A 229 8.54 21.40 14.28
C TYR A 229 9.66 21.45 15.32
N GLU A 230 10.90 21.28 14.87
CA GLU A 230 12.10 21.40 15.69
C GLU A 230 12.90 22.64 15.29
N CYS A 231 13.11 23.56 16.23
CA CYS A 231 13.86 24.78 15.97
C CYS A 231 15.35 24.49 15.82
N ARG A 232 15.94 24.78 14.66
CA ARG A 232 17.36 24.55 14.39
C ARG A 232 18.31 25.45 15.20
N ARG A 233 17.76 26.47 15.86
CA ARG A 233 18.53 27.41 16.70
C ARG A 233 18.59 26.98 18.17
N CYS A 234 17.49 26.48 18.74
CA CYS A 234 17.40 26.20 20.17
C CYS A 234 16.95 24.77 20.51
N GLY A 235 16.62 23.94 19.51
CA GLY A 235 16.13 22.57 19.69
C GLY A 235 14.72 22.46 20.24
N ALA A 236 14.00 23.57 20.46
CA ALA A 236 12.64 23.53 20.97
C ALA A 236 11.72 22.83 19.95
N GLN A 237 11.01 21.81 20.42
CA GLN A 237 9.99 21.11 19.66
C GLN A 237 8.61 21.64 19.98
N ARG A 238 7.74 21.69 18.98
CA ARG A 238 6.33 22.04 19.13
C ARG A 238 5.46 21.19 18.21
N PRO A 239 4.21 20.88 18.60
CA PRO A 239 3.27 20.20 17.73
C PRO A 239 3.03 20.94 16.40
N GLY A 240 2.79 20.19 15.34
CA GLY A 240 2.32 20.67 14.06
C GLY A 240 0.84 21.10 14.08
N SER A 241 0.35 21.59 12.94
CA SER A 241 -1.09 21.67 12.70
C SER A 241 -1.68 20.25 12.61
N ILE A 242 -2.96 20.13 12.96
CA ILE A 242 -3.77 18.90 13.07
C ILE A 242 -3.32 17.76 12.14
N ASP A 243 -3.18 16.57 12.74
CA ASP A 243 -2.96 15.29 12.07
C ASP A 243 -3.99 15.12 10.93
N SER A 244 -3.54 15.24 9.69
CA SER A 244 -4.39 15.12 8.51
C SER A 244 -4.22 13.72 7.91
N PRO A 245 -5.31 12.94 7.74
CA PRO A 245 -5.21 11.66 7.07
C PRO A 245 -4.84 11.86 5.59
N GLU A 246 -3.87 11.09 5.10
CA GLU A 246 -3.49 11.06 3.69
C GLU A 246 -3.93 9.72 3.08
N PHE A 247 -4.73 9.75 2.00
CA PHE A 247 -5.20 8.53 1.31
C PHE A 247 -4.35 8.18 0.07
N SER A 248 -3.36 9.02 -0.25
CA SER A 248 -2.36 8.82 -1.28
C SER A 248 -1.10 9.60 -0.93
N LEU A 249 0.07 8.96 -1.00
CA LEU A 249 1.33 9.69 -0.95
C LEU A 249 1.65 10.21 -2.35
N GLU A 250 1.68 11.53 -2.52
CA GLU A 250 2.08 12.13 -3.79
C GLU A 250 3.55 12.56 -3.76
N ILE A 251 4.41 11.79 -4.42
CA ILE A 251 5.86 11.91 -4.24
C ILE A 251 6.56 12.46 -5.48
N GLY A 252 7.56 13.31 -5.26
CA GLY A 252 8.44 13.79 -6.31
C GLY A 252 9.53 12.77 -6.63
N VAL A 253 9.68 12.43 -7.91
CA VAL A 253 10.69 11.47 -8.40
C VAL A 253 11.90 12.13 -9.07
N ARG A 254 12.00 13.47 -9.02
CA ARG A 254 13.16 14.19 -9.56
C ARG A 254 14.40 13.92 -8.71
N GLY A 255 15.53 13.66 -9.37
CA GLY A 255 16.83 13.53 -8.71
C GLY A 255 16.99 12.29 -7.82
N VAL A 256 16.17 11.25 -8.01
CA VAL A 256 16.28 9.96 -7.29
C VAL A 256 16.28 8.80 -8.26
N ASP A 257 16.89 7.69 -7.87
CA ASP A 257 17.08 6.51 -8.72
C ASP A 257 16.10 5.38 -8.39
N THR A 258 15.43 5.45 -7.24
CA THR A 258 14.43 4.47 -6.81
C THR A 258 13.17 5.13 -6.24
N VAL A 259 12.04 4.44 -6.35
CA VAL A 259 10.79 4.88 -5.68
C VAL A 259 10.92 4.84 -4.16
N ASP A 260 11.70 3.90 -3.61
CA ASP A 260 11.98 3.83 -2.17
C ASP A 260 12.67 5.10 -1.67
N GLU A 261 13.71 5.56 -2.36
CA GLU A 261 14.38 6.83 -2.06
C GLU A 261 13.41 8.03 -2.16
N ALA A 262 12.54 8.03 -3.19
CA ALA A 262 11.53 9.07 -3.36
C ALA A 262 10.55 9.14 -2.17
N ILE A 263 10.05 7.98 -1.71
CA ILE A 263 9.15 7.88 -0.56
C ILE A 263 9.87 8.30 0.72
N LYS A 264 11.07 7.79 0.97
CA LYS A 264 11.86 8.12 2.16
C LYS A 264 12.19 9.61 2.24
N ARG A 265 12.49 10.23 1.11
CA ARG A 265 12.69 11.68 1.02
C ARG A 265 11.40 12.46 1.27
N HIS A 266 10.25 11.96 0.82
CA HIS A 266 8.95 12.59 1.08
C HIS A 266 8.55 12.51 2.56
N LEU A 267 8.87 11.41 3.24
CA LEU A 267 8.61 11.20 4.67
C LEU A 267 9.69 11.80 5.59
N GLY A 268 10.84 12.16 5.03
CA GLY A 268 11.93 12.81 5.75
C GLY A 268 11.59 14.25 6.14
N PRO A 269 12.38 14.86 7.04
CA PRO A 269 12.12 16.21 7.50
C PRO A 269 12.31 17.25 6.39
N ASP A 270 11.42 18.25 6.36
CA ASP A 270 11.49 19.38 5.44
C ASP A 270 11.78 20.70 6.15
N LYS A 271 12.52 21.58 5.48
CA LYS A 271 12.97 22.85 6.07
C LYS A 271 11.88 23.92 5.93
N VAL A 272 11.50 24.54 7.04
CA VAL A 272 10.48 25.59 7.07
C VAL A 272 10.97 26.81 7.85
N SER A 273 10.39 27.97 7.58
CA SER A 273 10.62 29.19 8.36
C SER A 273 9.35 29.57 9.11
N VAL A 274 9.40 29.48 10.43
CA VAL A 274 8.25 29.71 11.33
C VAL A 274 8.70 30.40 12.62
N TYR A 275 7.80 31.12 13.30
CA TYR A 275 8.15 31.87 14.52
C TYR A 275 8.46 30.95 15.71
N CYS A 276 9.61 31.05 16.35
CA CYS A 276 9.93 30.32 17.59
C CYS A 276 9.70 31.20 18.82
N ASP A 277 8.82 30.78 19.73
CA ASP A 277 8.44 31.50 20.95
C ASP A 277 9.39 31.25 22.14
N SER A 278 10.36 30.34 21.97
CA SER A 278 11.36 30.04 22.98
C SER A 278 12.12 31.29 23.42
N ARG A 279 12.53 31.31 24.69
CA ARG A 279 13.25 32.45 25.29
C ARG A 279 14.50 32.86 24.50
N GLN A 280 15.19 31.90 23.88
CA GLN A 280 16.40 32.10 23.10
C GLN A 280 16.14 32.66 21.69
N CYS A 281 14.90 32.54 21.19
CA CYS A 281 14.52 32.95 19.83
C CYS A 281 13.55 34.15 19.79
N ARG A 282 12.95 34.56 20.90
CA ARG A 282 11.99 35.69 20.98
C ARG A 282 12.46 37.01 20.37
N LYS A 283 13.78 37.25 20.33
CA LYS A 283 14.38 38.47 19.77
C LYS A 283 14.64 38.39 18.26
N VAL A 284 14.39 37.25 17.62
CA VAL A 284 14.61 37.02 16.19
C VAL A 284 13.43 37.57 15.39
N ARG A 285 13.67 38.59 14.57
CA ARG A 285 12.67 39.12 13.63
C ARG A 285 12.71 38.29 12.34
N GLY A 286 11.54 37.98 11.75
CA GLY A 286 11.44 37.35 10.43
C GLY A 286 11.30 35.81 10.41
N GLY A 287 10.96 35.18 11.53
CA GLY A 287 10.84 33.72 11.65
C GLY A 287 12.18 33.05 11.99
N THR A 288 12.14 31.78 12.38
CA THR A 288 13.32 30.97 12.72
C THR A 288 13.31 29.71 11.86
N ALA A 289 14.49 29.24 11.43
CA ALA A 289 14.60 28.00 10.68
C ALA A 289 14.22 26.81 11.57
N HIS A 290 13.31 25.98 11.08
CA HIS A 290 12.89 24.73 11.72
C HIS A 290 12.99 23.57 10.73
N ASP A 291 13.21 22.38 11.27
CA ASP A 291 12.95 21.14 10.56
C ASP A 291 11.52 20.70 10.94
N ARG A 292 10.64 20.51 9.96
CA ARG A 292 9.31 19.92 10.14
C ARG A 292 9.45 18.42 9.96
N HIS A 293 9.00 17.66 10.95
CA HIS A 293 9.04 16.21 10.96
C HIS A 293 7.63 15.65 10.81
N LYS A 294 7.52 14.57 10.04
CA LYS A 294 6.33 13.72 9.95
C LYS A 294 6.67 12.34 10.50
N GLN A 295 5.87 11.84 11.43
CA GLN A 295 6.00 10.48 11.95
C GLN A 295 4.69 9.72 11.78
N ILE A 296 4.76 8.51 11.24
CA ILE A 296 3.60 7.67 11.00
C ILE A 296 3.05 7.17 12.35
N THR A 297 1.82 7.52 12.66
CA THR A 297 1.08 6.96 13.80
C THR A 297 0.32 5.70 13.40
N ALA A 298 -0.19 5.65 12.16
CA ALA A 298 -0.80 4.48 11.56
C ALA A 298 -0.64 4.47 10.03
N GLY A 299 -0.26 3.31 9.48
CA GLY A 299 -0.21 3.05 8.05
C GLY A 299 -1.40 2.20 7.57
N PRO A 300 -1.93 2.47 6.37
CA PRO A 300 -3.11 1.80 5.84
C PRO A 300 -2.83 0.36 5.40
N ARG A 301 -3.86 -0.49 5.27
CA ARG A 301 -3.67 -1.81 4.64
C ARG A 301 -3.32 -1.74 3.16
N ILE A 302 -3.81 -0.72 2.47
CA ILE A 302 -3.64 -0.46 1.04
C ILE A 302 -3.00 0.93 0.92
N LEU A 303 -1.68 0.95 0.75
CA LEU A 303 -0.91 2.17 0.57
C LEU A 303 -0.88 2.54 -0.91
N ARG A 304 -1.46 3.70 -1.26
CA ARG A 304 -1.36 4.28 -2.61
C ARG A 304 -0.23 5.30 -2.66
N VAL A 305 0.56 5.23 -3.72
CA VAL A 305 1.63 6.17 -4.02
C VAL A 305 1.47 6.67 -5.45
N THR A 306 1.32 7.98 -5.63
CA THR A 306 1.25 8.62 -6.95
C THR A 306 2.53 9.39 -7.20
N LEU A 307 3.14 9.17 -8.37
CA LEU A 307 4.39 9.82 -8.74
C LEU A 307 4.10 11.15 -9.45
N LYS A 308 4.66 12.25 -8.94
CA LYS A 308 4.64 13.55 -9.61
C LYS A 308 5.61 13.53 -10.78
N ILE A 309 5.09 13.15 -11.95
CA ILE A 309 5.84 12.95 -13.19
C ILE A 309 5.70 14.12 -14.17
N THR A 310 5.10 15.24 -13.80
CA THR A 310 4.99 16.45 -14.62
C THR A 310 5.85 17.58 -14.05
N GLU A 311 6.52 18.35 -14.93
CA GLU A 311 7.25 19.55 -14.52
C GLU A 311 6.37 20.79 -14.64
N TYR A 312 6.29 21.59 -13.56
CA TYR A 312 5.44 22.78 -13.47
C TYR A 312 6.01 24.00 -14.23
N GLN A 313 7.29 23.98 -14.61
CA GLN A 313 8.02 25.18 -15.05
C GLN A 313 8.19 25.35 -16.57
N SER A 314 7.89 24.35 -17.39
CA SER A 314 7.86 24.52 -18.85
C SER A 314 7.02 23.42 -19.50
N GLU A 315 5.90 23.82 -20.12
CA GLU A 315 5.09 23.01 -21.06
C GLU A 315 4.83 21.53 -20.68
N GLY A 316 4.50 21.22 -19.42
CA GLY A 316 3.89 19.93 -19.06
C GLY A 316 4.65 18.67 -19.52
N TYR A 317 5.97 18.74 -19.69
CA TYR A 317 6.77 17.61 -20.14
C TYR A 317 6.78 16.52 -19.06
N LYS A 318 6.47 15.28 -19.49
CA LYS A 318 6.48 14.11 -18.62
C LYS A 318 7.91 13.65 -18.34
N ILE A 319 8.24 13.42 -17.06
CA ILE A 319 9.49 12.81 -16.62
C ILE A 319 9.54 11.38 -17.17
N LYS A 320 10.50 11.11 -18.07
CA LYS A 320 10.74 9.78 -18.68
C LYS A 320 11.93 9.04 -18.06
N LYS A 321 12.44 9.53 -16.92
CA LYS A 321 13.61 8.96 -16.24
C LYS A 321 13.31 7.51 -15.83
N ARG A 322 14.25 6.60 -16.09
CA ARG A 322 14.22 5.25 -15.54
C ARG A 322 14.54 5.28 -14.04
N PHE A 323 13.72 4.64 -13.24
CA PHE A 323 13.97 4.42 -11.81
C PHE A 323 13.45 3.03 -11.43
N GLU A 324 14.05 2.42 -10.43
CA GLU A 324 13.66 1.07 -10.01
C GLU A 324 12.47 1.13 -9.03
N LEU A 325 11.53 0.20 -9.22
CA LEU A 325 10.42 0.02 -8.29
C LEU A 325 10.88 -0.87 -7.14
N ALA A 326 10.67 -0.39 -5.91
CA ALA A 326 10.89 -1.21 -4.73
C ALA A 326 9.73 -2.22 -4.58
N GLU A 327 9.99 -3.50 -4.79
CA GLU A 327 8.95 -4.53 -4.56
C GLU A 327 8.56 -4.59 -3.08
N ASN A 328 9.52 -4.45 -2.19
CA ASN A 328 9.31 -4.44 -0.74
C ASN A 328 9.68 -3.05 -0.23
N LEU A 329 8.73 -2.40 0.44
CA LEU A 329 8.90 -1.08 1.03
C LEU A 329 8.93 -1.23 2.55
N ASP A 330 9.93 -0.64 3.20
CA ASP A 330 10.06 -0.64 4.65
C ASP A 330 9.96 0.79 5.18
N LEU A 331 8.91 1.05 5.96
CA LEU A 331 8.61 2.35 6.57
C LEU A 331 8.78 2.32 8.09
N THR A 332 9.39 1.26 8.64
CA THR A 332 9.54 1.05 10.09
C THR A 332 10.20 2.24 10.79
N ASP A 333 11.21 2.85 10.17
CA ASP A 333 11.96 3.95 10.76
C ASP A 333 11.23 5.31 10.72
N PHE A 334 10.13 5.40 9.97
CA PHE A 334 9.31 6.61 9.86
C PHE A 334 8.15 6.64 10.85
N GLN A 335 7.99 5.60 11.67
CA GLN A 335 6.92 5.51 12.65
C GLN A 335 7.26 6.25 13.95
N VAL A 336 6.23 6.60 14.72
CA VAL A 336 6.39 7.08 16.11
C VAL A 336 7.02 6.00 16.99
N VAL A 337 6.63 4.74 16.80
CA VAL A 337 7.21 3.61 17.54
C VAL A 337 8.20 2.86 16.67
N HIS A 338 9.48 3.04 16.95
CA HIS A 338 10.57 2.38 16.23
C HIS A 338 10.69 0.89 16.55
N GLY A 339 11.26 0.13 15.62
CA GLY A 339 11.59 -1.29 15.81
C GLY A 339 10.41 -2.26 15.68
N VAL A 340 9.20 -1.77 15.43
CA VAL A 340 8.03 -2.60 15.10
C VAL A 340 7.78 -2.55 13.60
N PRO A 341 7.74 -3.68 12.87
CA PRO A 341 7.72 -3.63 11.41
C PRO A 341 6.47 -2.95 10.83
N LEU A 342 6.69 -1.96 9.95
CA LEU A 342 5.70 -1.42 9.03
C LEU A 342 6.23 -1.54 7.61
N ARG A 343 5.84 -2.63 6.95
CA ARG A 343 6.35 -3.02 5.64
C ARG A 343 5.22 -3.27 4.69
N TYR A 344 5.51 -3.08 3.41
CA TYR A 344 4.58 -3.29 2.34
C TYR A 344 5.20 -4.06 1.18
N LYS A 345 4.34 -4.70 0.41
CA LYS A 345 4.71 -5.38 -0.83
C LYS A 345 3.91 -4.82 -1.99
N LEU A 346 4.61 -4.51 -3.09
CA LEU A 346 4.01 -3.98 -4.31
C LEU A 346 3.04 -5.00 -4.91
N ALA A 347 1.78 -4.57 -5.08
CA ALA A 347 0.68 -5.37 -5.59
C ALA A 347 0.27 -4.96 -7.01
N SER A 348 0.24 -3.67 -7.32
CA SER A 348 -0.05 -3.22 -8.68
C SER A 348 0.62 -1.89 -9.02
N VAL A 349 0.68 -1.64 -10.32
CA VAL A 349 1.25 -0.45 -10.92
C VAL A 349 0.33 0.00 -12.06
N ILE A 350 -0.11 1.26 -12.03
CA ILE A 350 -0.72 1.93 -13.18
C ILE A 350 0.38 2.69 -13.90
N SER A 351 0.52 2.42 -15.19
CA SER A 351 1.54 3.02 -16.04
C SER A 351 0.89 3.72 -17.21
N HIS A 352 1.51 4.80 -17.67
CA HIS A 352 0.99 5.69 -18.71
C HIS A 352 1.97 5.83 -19.87
N GLN A 353 1.49 5.66 -21.09
CA GLN A 353 2.20 5.98 -22.33
C GLN A 353 1.61 7.25 -22.93
N GLY A 354 2.43 8.27 -23.16
CA GLY A 354 1.99 9.54 -23.72
C GLY A 354 3.07 10.61 -23.59
N LYS A 355 2.94 11.69 -24.35
CA LYS A 355 3.86 12.84 -24.26
C LYS A 355 3.56 13.71 -23.03
N THR A 356 2.28 13.86 -22.71
CA THR A 356 1.75 14.62 -21.55
C THR A 356 0.91 13.68 -20.68
N LEU A 357 0.28 14.17 -19.61
CA LEU A 357 -0.75 13.43 -18.87
C LEU A 357 -2.17 13.60 -19.45
N GLY A 358 -2.41 14.68 -20.20
CA GLY A 358 -3.71 14.98 -20.81
C GLY A 358 -4.04 14.18 -22.06
N SER A 359 -3.09 13.39 -22.58
CA SER A 359 -3.36 12.44 -23.66
C SER A 359 -2.38 11.28 -23.63
N GLY A 360 -2.89 10.10 -23.98
CA GLY A 360 -2.13 8.86 -23.96
C GLY A 360 -2.97 7.66 -23.56
N HIS A 361 -2.29 6.63 -23.05
CA HIS A 361 -2.87 5.33 -22.78
C HIS A 361 -2.40 4.77 -21.45
N TYR A 362 -3.35 4.36 -20.60
CA TYR A 362 -3.09 3.76 -19.30
C TYR A 362 -3.21 2.25 -19.37
N VAL A 363 -2.30 1.55 -18.69
CA VAL A 363 -2.33 0.09 -18.49
C VAL A 363 -2.14 -0.22 -17.02
N ALA A 364 -2.62 -1.39 -16.58
CA ALA A 364 -2.40 -1.88 -15.23
C ALA A 364 -1.50 -3.11 -15.25
N SER A 365 -0.42 -3.08 -14.47
CA SER A 365 0.38 -4.25 -14.15
C SER A 365 0.03 -4.72 -12.75
N VAL A 366 -0.36 -5.98 -12.58
CA VAL A 366 -0.90 -6.53 -11.32
C VAL A 366 -0.16 -7.79 -10.90
N ARG A 367 -0.04 -7.99 -9.59
CA ARG A 367 0.37 -9.26 -8.98
C ARG A 367 -0.86 -10.12 -8.74
N SER A 368 -0.84 -11.36 -9.20
CA SER A 368 -1.82 -12.35 -8.81
C SER A 368 -1.56 -12.85 -7.38
N PHE A 369 -2.62 -12.87 -6.58
CA PHE A 369 -2.64 -13.45 -5.23
C PHE A 369 -3.38 -14.79 -5.17
N TYR A 370 -3.79 -15.31 -6.33
CA TYR A 370 -4.51 -16.57 -6.49
C TYR A 370 -3.65 -17.57 -7.26
N ALA A 371 -4.09 -18.83 -7.32
CA ALA A 371 -3.47 -19.81 -8.21
C ALA A 371 -3.69 -19.37 -9.67
N SER A 372 -2.64 -18.91 -10.35
CA SER A 372 -2.67 -18.42 -11.72
C SER A 372 -1.44 -18.91 -12.49
N ARG A 373 -1.48 -18.87 -13.83
CA ARG A 373 -0.36 -19.29 -14.69
C ARG A 373 0.89 -18.44 -14.50
N HIS A 374 0.71 -17.14 -14.32
CA HIS A 374 1.79 -16.18 -14.07
C HIS A 374 1.58 -15.51 -12.71
N GLN A 375 2.68 -15.08 -12.08
CA GLN A 375 2.59 -14.30 -10.85
C GLN A 375 2.24 -12.83 -11.11
N PHE A 376 2.63 -12.31 -12.27
CA PHE A 376 2.40 -10.93 -12.66
C PHE A 376 1.75 -10.87 -14.03
N TYR A 377 0.89 -9.90 -14.24
CA TYR A 377 0.23 -9.65 -15.52
C TYR A 377 0.28 -8.17 -15.86
N ASN A 378 0.41 -7.85 -17.13
CA ASN A 378 0.01 -6.56 -17.68
C ASN A 378 -1.38 -6.73 -18.30
N ILE A 379 -2.26 -5.78 -18.01
CA ILE A 379 -3.63 -5.74 -18.49
C ILE A 379 -3.82 -4.40 -19.22
N ASN A 380 -4.00 -4.52 -20.52
CA ASN A 380 -4.16 -3.44 -21.46
C ASN A 380 -5.57 -3.50 -22.04
N ASP A 381 -6.50 -2.83 -21.38
CA ASP A 381 -7.92 -2.90 -21.70
C ASP A 381 -8.37 -4.37 -21.83
N GLY A 382 -8.76 -4.80 -23.03
CA GLY A 382 -9.25 -6.15 -23.30
C GLY A 382 -8.15 -7.21 -23.37
N GLU A 383 -6.88 -6.82 -23.46
CA GLU A 383 -5.75 -7.71 -23.64
C GLU A 383 -4.97 -7.92 -22.35
N MET A 384 -4.42 -9.12 -22.19
CA MET A 384 -3.66 -9.50 -21.00
C MET A 384 -2.42 -10.28 -21.39
N GLN A 385 -1.35 -10.08 -20.65
CA GLN A 385 -0.11 -10.80 -20.84
C GLN A 385 0.59 -11.06 -19.51
N GLY A 386 1.11 -12.27 -19.33
CA GLY A 386 1.98 -12.58 -18.20
C GLY A 386 3.30 -11.81 -18.26
N LEU A 387 3.72 -11.27 -17.12
CA LEU A 387 4.99 -10.56 -16.96
C LEU A 387 5.98 -11.37 -16.11
N HIS A 388 7.26 -11.23 -16.42
CA HIS A 388 8.33 -11.55 -15.49
C HIS A 388 8.42 -10.50 -14.38
N ARG A 389 8.97 -10.92 -13.23
CA ARG A 389 9.20 -10.02 -12.08
C ARG A 389 10.04 -8.80 -12.47
N SER A 390 11.05 -8.96 -13.31
CA SER A 390 11.90 -7.85 -13.77
C SER A 390 11.13 -6.82 -14.62
N GLU A 391 10.19 -7.28 -15.45
CA GLU A 391 9.32 -6.41 -16.27
C GLU A 391 8.28 -5.70 -15.40
N PHE A 392 7.75 -6.37 -14.37
CA PHE A 392 6.83 -5.77 -13.40
C PHE A 392 7.49 -4.64 -12.59
N LEU A 393 8.77 -4.77 -12.27
CA LEU A 393 9.53 -3.81 -11.44
C LEU A 393 10.29 -2.75 -12.25
N SER A 394 10.17 -2.74 -13.57
CA SER A 394 10.86 -1.78 -14.42
C SER A 394 10.07 -0.49 -14.61
N ASN A 395 10.79 0.63 -14.79
CA ASN A 395 10.22 1.85 -15.35
C ASN A 395 11.08 2.30 -16.56
N PRO A 396 10.51 2.45 -17.77
CA PRO A 396 9.15 2.08 -18.15
C PRO A 396 8.90 0.57 -18.09
N GLN A 397 7.65 0.17 -17.96
CA GLN A 397 7.19 -1.20 -18.19
C GLN A 397 7.00 -1.42 -19.69
N ILE A 398 7.56 -2.52 -20.21
CA ILE A 398 7.50 -2.89 -21.63
C ILE A 398 6.98 -4.32 -21.72
N PRO A 399 5.64 -4.52 -21.79
CA PRO A 399 5.06 -5.81 -22.06
C PRO A 399 5.52 -6.34 -23.43
N ARG A 400 5.66 -7.65 -23.61
CA ARG A 400 6.22 -8.24 -24.84
C ARG A 400 5.37 -8.01 -26.09
N TYR A 401 4.06 -7.83 -25.95
CA TYR A 401 3.21 -7.47 -27.10
C TYR A 401 3.50 -6.05 -27.62
N PHE A 402 4.22 -5.25 -26.82
CA PHE A 402 4.60 -3.89 -27.13
C PHE A 402 6.05 -3.89 -27.66
N GLU A 403 6.21 -4.29 -28.92
CA GLU A 403 7.52 -4.51 -29.55
C GLU A 403 8.28 -3.20 -29.85
N GLU A 404 7.59 -2.06 -29.96
CA GLU A 404 8.20 -0.76 -30.31
C GLU A 404 7.63 0.42 -29.51
N GLY A 405 8.50 1.25 -28.93
CA GLY A 405 8.14 2.54 -28.32
C GLY A 405 8.81 2.82 -26.97
N PRO A 406 8.51 3.98 -26.34
CA PRO A 406 9.15 4.41 -25.09
C PRO A 406 8.69 3.63 -23.85
N GLY A 407 7.82 2.62 -24.02
CA GLY A 407 7.18 1.87 -22.95
C GLY A 407 6.15 2.66 -22.14
N PHE A 408 5.58 2.02 -21.12
CA PHE A 408 4.61 2.60 -20.20
C PHE A 408 5.34 3.11 -18.96
N GLN A 409 5.37 4.43 -18.78
CA GLN A 409 6.02 5.06 -17.64
C GLN A 409 5.12 4.93 -16.41
N VAL A 410 5.69 4.41 -15.32
CA VAL A 410 5.01 4.20 -14.04
C VAL A 410 4.45 5.51 -13.50
N TYR A 411 3.21 5.44 -13.00
CA TYR A 411 2.50 6.61 -12.50
C TYR A 411 1.93 6.42 -11.10
N THR A 412 1.15 5.36 -10.86
CA THR A 412 0.58 5.06 -9.54
C THR A 412 0.96 3.67 -9.10
N LEU A 413 1.35 3.50 -7.85
CA LEU A 413 1.69 2.23 -7.23
C LEU A 413 0.71 1.91 -6.09
N THR A 414 0.32 0.65 -5.98
CA THR A 414 -0.46 0.14 -4.85
C THR A 414 0.35 -0.90 -4.11
N TYR A 415 0.59 -0.63 -2.83
CA TYR A 415 1.35 -1.44 -1.89
C TYR A 415 0.41 -2.04 -0.85
N LEU A 416 0.55 -3.33 -0.54
CA LEU A 416 -0.24 -3.99 0.52
C LEU A 416 0.63 -4.24 1.75
N MET A 417 0.09 -3.97 2.93
CA MET A 417 0.81 -4.17 4.19
C MET A 417 1.18 -5.65 4.36
N ASP A 418 2.45 -5.92 4.68
CA ASP A 418 2.98 -7.26 4.95
C ASP A 418 2.97 -7.57 6.45
N GLU A 419 2.02 -8.40 6.88
CA GLU A 419 1.84 -8.80 8.29
C GLU A 419 2.69 -10.01 8.71
N ARG A 420 3.55 -10.53 7.83
CA ARG A 420 4.36 -11.71 8.18
C ARG A 420 5.35 -11.38 9.30
N PRO A 421 5.45 -12.20 10.36
CA PRO A 421 6.44 -12.01 11.42
C PRO A 421 7.89 -11.99 10.90
N LEU A 422 8.78 -11.28 11.59
CA LEU A 422 10.20 -11.13 11.21
C LEU A 422 10.91 -12.47 10.93
N ASP A 423 10.63 -13.50 11.72
CA ASP A 423 11.28 -14.82 11.61
C ASP A 423 10.94 -15.59 10.33
N ASN A 424 9.75 -15.35 9.75
CA ASN A 424 9.28 -16.09 8.58
C ASN A 424 9.88 -15.57 7.26
N ILE A 425 10.38 -14.33 7.23
CA ILE A 425 10.93 -13.71 6.02
C ILE A 425 12.39 -14.11 5.79
N ARG A 426 13.18 -14.30 6.86
CA ARG A 426 14.55 -14.86 6.75
C ARG A 426 14.57 -16.28 6.15
N LYS A 427 13.47 -17.01 6.27
CA LYS A 427 13.30 -18.33 5.64
C LYS A 427 12.86 -18.22 4.19
N SER A 428 11.99 -17.27 3.84
CA SER A 428 11.56 -17.08 2.43
C SER A 428 12.62 -16.42 1.55
N SER A 429 13.46 -15.52 2.09
CA SER A 429 14.54 -14.89 1.34
C SER A 429 15.71 -15.84 1.04
N LYS A 430 15.93 -16.86 1.89
CA LYS A 430 16.91 -17.92 1.64
C LYS A 430 16.54 -18.84 0.47
N ASN A 431 15.24 -18.97 0.18
CA ASN A 431 14.73 -19.77 -0.95
C ASN A 431 14.55 -18.96 -2.24
N ALA A 432 14.88 -17.66 -2.22
CA ALA A 432 14.77 -16.75 -3.35
C ALA A 432 16.16 -16.25 -3.81
N ALA A 433 17.22 -17.02 -3.55
CA ALA A 433 18.49 -16.79 -4.21
C ALA A 433 18.30 -17.07 -5.71
N PRO A 434 18.70 -16.17 -6.62
CA PRO A 434 18.70 -16.46 -8.04
C PRO A 434 19.70 -17.60 -8.29
N GLU A 435 19.26 -18.67 -8.95
CA GLU A 435 20.20 -19.50 -9.70
C GLU A 435 20.84 -18.59 -10.74
N ILE A 436 22.05 -18.11 -10.44
CA ILE A 436 22.91 -17.46 -11.41
C ILE A 436 23.21 -18.54 -12.45
N PRO A 437 22.75 -18.44 -13.70
CA PRO A 437 23.17 -19.37 -14.73
C PRO A 437 24.68 -19.25 -14.84
N ASN A 438 25.39 -20.37 -14.79
CA ASN A 438 26.84 -20.40 -14.91
C ASN A 438 27.24 -19.98 -16.34
N ILE A 439 27.36 -18.67 -16.59
CA ILE A 439 27.83 -18.06 -17.85
C ILE A 439 29.36 -18.22 -17.94
N ARG A 440 29.83 -19.46 -17.89
CA ARG A 440 31.21 -19.85 -18.23
C ARG A 440 31.31 -21.07 -19.16
N ALA A 441 30.19 -21.55 -19.70
CA ALA A 441 30.17 -22.69 -20.62
C ALA A 441 29.76 -22.37 -22.08
N ARG A 442 29.64 -21.09 -22.48
CA ARG A 442 29.20 -20.70 -23.84
C ARG A 442 30.24 -20.00 -24.73
N TYR A 443 31.50 -19.91 -24.31
CA TYR A 443 32.61 -19.38 -25.14
C TYR A 443 33.78 -20.36 -25.30
N ALA A 444 33.49 -21.65 -25.47
CA ALA A 444 34.51 -22.67 -25.73
C ALA A 444 34.20 -23.57 -26.96
N ARG A 445 33.38 -23.10 -27.92
CA ARG A 445 33.12 -23.81 -29.19
C ARG A 445 32.97 -22.86 -30.38
N LEU A 446 33.91 -21.95 -30.54
CA LEU A 446 34.14 -21.24 -31.81
C LEU A 446 35.63 -21.21 -32.18
N ASP A 447 36.39 -22.19 -31.68
CA ASP A 447 37.77 -22.42 -32.12
C ASP A 447 37.97 -23.94 -32.19
N ARG A 448 37.63 -24.51 -33.36
CA ARG A 448 37.85 -25.88 -33.89
C ARG A 448 36.63 -26.38 -34.69
N SER A 449 36.50 -25.88 -35.91
CA SER A 449 36.20 -26.62 -37.15
C SER A 449 35.91 -25.62 -38.26
#